data_AF-A0A0F7S558-F1
#
_entry.id   AF-A0A0F7S558-F1
#
_cell.length_a   1.000
_cell.length_b   1.000
_cell.length_c   1.000
_cell.angle_alpha   90.00
_cell.angle_beta   90.00
_cell.angle_gamma   90.00
#
_symmetry.space_group_name_H-M   'P 1'
#
loop_
_entity.id
_entity.type
_entity.pdbx_description
1 polymer ?
#
loop_
_entity_poly.entity_id
_entity_poly.type
_entity_poly.pdbx_seq_one_letter_code
_entity_poly.pdbx_strand_id
1 'polypeptide(L)'
;MVKVKKRASKRLKIAQREKIKKKVKEHRRKTRRDERRSTQWKSKARKDPGIPNSFPYKEQLLNEIEQKRRLQEEEKLARKAEKLAQRDGEEAAGSDVEAAEDGENDDEVDEDDMLQDIPLTAPLFRGTLSELLASDEIRTVVLALDARDPQSFRSPWLEAQISSQKGKKLVFALSRADMVPLETVAAWSAHLTTSTGVPVFPISSPSDQLVENTGAEALVEQLDLKGIKKGDVAHRSR
;
A
#
# COMPACT_ATOMS: atom_id res chain seq x y z
N MET A 1 -44.03 29.01 -22.24
CA MET A 1 -42.59 28.63 -22.12
C MET A 1 -42.11 28.93 -20.71
N VAL A 2 -41.56 27.93 -20.00
CA VAL A 2 -41.03 28.11 -18.64
C VAL A 2 -39.68 28.81 -18.71
N LYS A 3 -39.53 29.94 -18.01
CA LYS A 3 -38.31 30.76 -18.01
C LYS A 3 -37.23 30.10 -17.13
N VAL A 4 -36.22 29.50 -17.74
CA VAL A 4 -35.10 28.86 -17.03
C VAL A 4 -34.25 29.92 -16.32
N LYS A 5 -33.99 29.74 -15.02
CA LYS A 5 -33.14 30.63 -14.23
C LYS A 5 -31.67 30.42 -14.55
N LYS A 6 -30.89 31.50 -14.57
CA LYS A 6 -29.44 31.43 -14.80
C LYS A 6 -28.76 30.65 -13.67
N ARG A 7 -27.95 29.65 -14.03
CA ARG A 7 -27.18 28.84 -13.08
C ARG A 7 -26.04 29.66 -12.47
N ALA A 8 -25.84 29.56 -11.16
CA ALA A 8 -24.72 30.18 -10.48
C ALA A 8 -23.38 29.59 -10.97
N SER A 9 -22.38 30.45 -11.15
CA SER A 9 -21.05 30.02 -11.57
C SER A 9 -20.34 29.27 -10.43
N LYS A 10 -19.69 28.15 -10.76
CA LYS A 10 -18.79 27.42 -9.86
C LYS A 10 -17.44 28.13 -9.69
N ARG A 11 -17.16 29.17 -10.47
CA ARG A 11 -15.89 29.90 -10.42
C ARG A 11 -15.84 30.80 -9.19
N LEU A 12 -14.93 30.48 -8.27
CA LEU A 12 -14.66 31.34 -7.11
C LEU A 12 -13.69 32.46 -7.47
N LYS A 13 -14.03 33.69 -7.05
CA LYS A 13 -13.13 34.86 -7.10
C LYS A 13 -11.88 34.60 -6.25
N ILE A 14 -10.74 35.15 -6.64
CA ILE A 14 -9.45 34.98 -5.93
C ILE A 14 -9.58 35.43 -4.46
N ALA A 15 -10.16 36.60 -4.23
CA ALA A 15 -10.42 37.12 -2.88
C ALA A 15 -11.22 36.14 -1.99
N GLN A 16 -12.18 35.42 -2.55
CA GLN A 16 -12.97 34.44 -1.80
C GLN A 16 -12.13 33.21 -1.44
N ARG A 17 -11.27 32.73 -2.35
CA ARG A 17 -10.34 31.63 -2.08
C ARG A 17 -9.35 31.99 -0.98
N GLU A 18 -8.78 33.19 -1.03
CA GLU A 18 -7.86 33.68 -0.01
C GLU A 18 -8.53 33.87 1.35
N LYS A 19 -9.77 34.39 1.36
CA LYS A 19 -10.58 34.49 2.58
C LYS A 19 -10.83 33.11 3.20
N ILE A 20 -11.17 32.10 2.40
CA ILE A 20 -11.35 30.72 2.86
C ILE A 20 -10.02 30.18 3.42
N LYS A 21 -8.90 30.34 2.71
CA LYS A 21 -7.57 29.92 3.19
C LYS A 21 -7.22 30.54 4.54
N LYS A 22 -7.42 31.86 4.70
CA LYS A 22 -7.19 32.58 5.96
C LYS A 22 -8.08 32.05 7.09
N LYS A 23 -9.38 31.84 6.82
CA LYS A 23 -10.33 31.27 7.80
C LYS A 23 -9.95 29.85 8.24
N VAL A 24 -9.57 28.98 7.30
CA VAL A 24 -9.14 27.60 7.61
C VAL A 24 -7.85 27.61 8.44
N LYS A 25 -6.89 28.46 8.09
CA LYS A 25 -5.64 28.61 8.85
C LYS A 25 -5.91 29.09 10.27
N GLU A 26 -6.79 30.08 10.43
CA GLU A 26 -7.17 30.60 11.74
C GLU A 26 -7.91 29.55 12.57
N HIS A 27 -8.84 28.81 11.97
CA HIS A 27 -9.55 27.71 12.61
C HIS A 27 -8.57 26.65 13.13
N ARG A 28 -7.66 26.14 12.29
CA ARG A 28 -6.62 25.18 12.69
C ARG A 28 -5.71 25.71 13.80
N ARG A 29 -5.41 27.02 13.78
CA ARG A 29 -4.62 27.66 14.86
C ARG A 29 -5.39 27.67 16.18
N LYS A 30 -6.69 27.96 16.15
CA LYS A 30 -7.56 27.96 17.33
C LYS A 30 -7.75 26.54 17.86
N THR A 31 -8.12 25.56 17.03
CA THR A 31 -8.28 24.16 17.45
C THR A 31 -7.03 23.61 18.11
N ARG A 32 -5.84 23.84 17.53
CA ARG A 32 -4.57 23.41 18.14
C ARG A 32 -4.29 24.08 19.48
N ARG A 33 -4.67 25.36 19.64
CA ARG A 33 -4.52 26.06 20.93
C ARG A 33 -5.48 25.49 21.96
N ASP A 34 -6.72 25.26 21.56
CA ASP A 34 -7.77 24.75 22.44
C ASP A 34 -7.49 23.29 22.81
N GLU A 35 -6.97 22.46 21.90
CA GLU A 35 -6.47 21.11 22.15
C GLU A 35 -5.34 21.10 23.19
N ARG A 36 -4.36 22.01 23.05
CA ARG A 36 -3.25 22.13 24.03
C ARG A 36 -3.72 22.66 25.39
N ARG A 37 -4.73 23.53 25.41
CA ARG A 37 -5.30 24.10 26.64
C ARG A 37 -6.35 23.19 27.28
N SER A 38 -6.84 22.18 26.55
CA SER A 38 -7.84 21.27 27.08
C SER A 38 -7.25 20.49 28.26
N THR A 39 -7.87 20.67 29.43
CA THR A 39 -7.54 19.96 30.68
C THR A 39 -8.07 18.52 30.68
N GLN A 40 -8.75 18.12 29.62
CA GLN A 40 -9.19 16.74 29.43
C GLN A 40 -7.99 15.91 29.02
N TRP A 41 -7.51 15.06 29.94
CA TRP A 41 -6.54 14.03 29.63
C TRP A 41 -7.09 13.14 28.52
N LYS A 42 -6.50 13.22 27.32
CA LYS A 42 -6.81 12.31 26.21
C LYS A 42 -5.76 11.23 26.23
N SER A 43 -6.15 9.98 26.53
CA SER A 43 -5.28 8.84 26.32
C SER A 43 -4.89 8.80 24.84
N LYS A 44 -3.59 8.76 24.55
CA LYS A 44 -3.08 8.63 23.17
C LYS A 44 -3.42 7.27 22.57
N ALA A 45 -3.68 6.27 23.42
CA ALA A 45 -4.16 4.96 23.04
C ALA A 45 -5.53 5.05 22.36
N ARG A 46 -5.59 4.58 21.11
CA ARG A 46 -6.83 4.41 20.36
C ARG A 46 -7.61 3.28 21.01
N LYS A 47 -8.87 3.54 21.36
CA LYS A 47 -9.76 2.47 21.85
C LYS A 47 -10.16 1.62 20.66
N ASP A 48 -9.94 0.32 20.75
CA ASP A 48 -10.43 -0.63 19.77
C ASP A 48 -11.97 -0.63 19.79
N PRO A 49 -12.65 -0.35 18.65
CA PRO A 49 -14.11 -0.45 18.57
C PRO A 49 -14.66 -1.86 18.85
N GLY A 50 -13.79 -2.89 18.88
CA GLY A 50 -14.14 -4.26 19.25
C GLY A 50 -15.01 -4.96 18.20
N ILE A 51 -15.24 -6.26 18.41
CA ILE A 51 -16.02 -7.10 17.48
C ILE A 51 -17.52 -6.81 17.66
N PRO A 52 -18.22 -6.33 16.62
CA PRO A 52 -19.65 -6.06 16.69
C PRO A 52 -20.48 -7.32 16.98
N ASN A 53 -21.62 -7.16 17.65
CA ASN A 53 -22.49 -8.29 18.01
C ASN A 53 -23.24 -8.92 16.83
N SER A 54 -23.23 -8.30 15.67
CA SER A 54 -23.85 -8.81 14.45
C SER A 54 -23.01 -9.87 13.74
N PHE A 55 -21.79 -10.15 14.21
CA PHE A 55 -20.92 -11.12 13.58
C PHE A 55 -21.33 -12.56 13.93
N PRO A 56 -21.72 -13.41 12.95
CA PRO A 56 -22.29 -14.74 13.21
C PRO A 56 -21.40 -15.69 14.02
N TYR A 57 -20.07 -15.54 13.90
CA TYR A 57 -19.08 -16.38 14.59
C TYR A 57 -18.32 -15.62 15.67
N LYS A 58 -18.95 -14.62 16.30
CA LYS A 58 -18.32 -13.80 17.34
C LYS A 58 -17.74 -14.64 18.48
N GLU A 59 -18.47 -15.67 18.92
CA GLU A 59 -18.03 -16.55 20.01
C GLU A 59 -16.80 -17.37 19.62
N GLN A 60 -16.77 -17.91 18.40
CA GLN A 60 -15.61 -18.67 17.90
C GLN A 60 -14.37 -17.77 17.81
N LEU A 61 -14.53 -16.53 17.32
CA LEU A 61 -13.45 -15.58 17.20
C LEU A 61 -12.93 -15.11 18.57
N LEU A 62 -13.82 -14.91 19.54
CA LEU A 62 -13.43 -14.57 20.92
C LEU A 62 -12.62 -15.71 21.56
N ASN A 63 -13.03 -16.96 21.36
CA ASN A 63 -12.31 -18.13 21.87
C ASN A 63 -10.91 -18.26 21.23
N GLU A 64 -10.81 -18.00 19.92
CA GLU A 64 -9.51 -18.02 19.21
C GLU A 64 -8.58 -16.91 19.72
N ILE A 65 -9.11 -15.71 19.96
CA ILE A 65 -8.35 -14.59 20.53
C ILE A 65 -7.85 -14.94 21.94
N GLU A 66 -8.68 -15.55 22.78
CA GLU A 66 -8.30 -15.96 24.13
C GLU A 66 -7.20 -17.02 24.11
N GLN A 67 -7.31 -18.03 23.23
CA GLN A 67 -6.28 -19.04 23.04
C GLN A 67 -4.95 -18.44 22.58
N LYS A 68 -4.99 -17.54 21.59
CA LYS A 68 -3.79 -16.83 21.12
C LYS A 68 -3.14 -16.01 22.23
N ARG A 69 -3.95 -15.30 23.02
CA ARG A 69 -3.44 -14.50 24.14
C ARG A 69 -2.77 -15.36 25.20
N ARG A 70 -3.36 -16.52 25.54
CA ARG A 70 -2.78 -17.47 26.48
C ARG A 70 -1.44 -18.02 26.00
N LEU A 71 -1.36 -18.44 24.73
CA LEU A 71 -0.11 -18.93 24.14
C LEU A 71 0.98 -17.86 24.15
N GLN A 72 0.64 -16.61 23.81
CA GLN A 72 1.58 -15.50 23.85
C GLN A 72 2.06 -15.17 25.27
N GLU A 73 1.21 -15.29 26.29
CA GLU A 73 1.60 -15.09 27.69
C GLU A 73 2.52 -16.22 28.19
N GLU A 74 2.20 -17.47 27.85
CA GLU A 74 3.06 -18.64 28.13
C GLU A 74 4.42 -18.52 27.44
N GLU A 75 4.46 -18.12 26.16
CA GLU A 75 5.69 -17.90 25.40
C GLU A 75 6.52 -16.73 25.97
N LYS A 76 5.87 -15.63 26.36
CA LYS A 76 6.54 -14.50 27.02
C LYS A 76 7.14 -14.91 28.36
N LEU A 77 6.44 -15.72 29.14
CA LEU A 77 6.96 -16.24 30.41
C LEU A 77 8.11 -17.21 30.18
N ALA A 78 8.01 -18.12 29.21
CA ALA A 78 9.09 -19.01 28.81
C ALA A 78 10.33 -18.23 28.36
N ARG A 79 10.16 -17.20 27.52
CA ARG A 79 11.24 -16.31 27.06
C ARG A 79 11.87 -15.52 28.21
N LYS A 80 11.07 -15.08 29.19
CA LYS A 80 11.58 -14.41 30.40
C LYS A 80 12.35 -15.39 31.29
N ALA A 81 11.86 -16.61 31.47
CA ALA A 81 12.51 -17.66 32.26
C ALA A 81 13.82 -18.11 31.61
N GLU A 82 13.85 -18.26 30.28
CA GLU A 82 15.06 -18.59 29.52
C GLU A 82 16.11 -17.47 29.63
N LYS A 83 15.71 -16.21 29.49
CA LYS A 83 16.60 -15.06 29.71
C LYS A 83 17.15 -14.99 31.14
N LEU A 84 16.37 -15.39 32.14
CA LEU A 84 16.82 -15.41 33.54
C LEU A 84 17.79 -16.58 33.79
N ALA A 85 17.50 -17.77 33.26
CA ALA A 85 18.38 -18.94 33.37
C ALA A 85 19.72 -18.76 32.63
N GLN A 86 19.72 -18.03 31.50
CA GLN A 86 20.96 -17.64 30.82
C GLN A 86 21.80 -16.68 31.67
N ARG A 87 21.18 -15.78 32.44
CA ARG A 87 21.86 -14.89 33.38
C ARG A 87 22.42 -15.63 34.61
N ASP A 88 21.66 -16.58 35.17
CA ASP A 88 22.09 -17.38 36.32
C ASP A 88 23.23 -18.36 35.97
N GLY A 89 23.39 -18.72 34.69
CA GLY A 89 24.52 -19.52 34.18
C GLY A 89 25.83 -18.74 34.00
N GLU A 90 25.79 -17.42 34.02
CA GLU A 90 26.95 -16.52 33.86
C GLU A 90 27.43 -15.89 35.18
N GLU A 91 26.75 -16.12 36.31
CA GLU A 91 27.19 -15.70 37.66
C GLU A 91 28.32 -16.58 38.27
N ALA A 92 29.29 -16.99 37.45
CA ALA A 92 30.59 -17.49 37.91
C ALA A 92 31.80 -16.69 37.38
N ALA A 93 31.57 -15.53 36.75
CA ALA A 93 32.62 -14.57 36.41
C ALA A 93 32.15 -13.15 36.73
N GLY A 94 32.69 -12.57 37.80
CA GLY A 94 32.13 -11.38 38.43
C GLY A 94 32.35 -10.02 37.75
N SER A 95 31.88 -9.02 38.51
CA SER A 95 32.09 -7.56 38.47
C SER A 95 31.12 -6.70 37.65
N ASP A 96 30.22 -6.05 38.41
CA ASP A 96 29.98 -4.60 38.41
C ASP A 96 29.42 -3.96 37.14
N VAL A 97 28.08 -3.84 37.05
CA VAL A 97 27.41 -2.61 36.59
C VAL A 97 26.05 -2.47 37.29
N GLU A 98 25.98 -1.49 38.18
CA GLU A 98 24.85 -0.60 38.51
C GLU A 98 23.49 -0.85 37.83
N ALA A 99 22.46 -0.77 38.67
CA ALA A 99 21.05 -0.70 38.32
C ALA A 99 20.77 0.27 37.16
N ALA A 100 20.56 -0.27 35.96
CA ALA A 100 19.84 0.42 34.91
C ALA A 100 18.35 0.12 35.13
N GLU A 101 17.65 1.13 35.64
CA GLU A 101 16.20 1.21 35.63
C GLU A 101 15.66 0.71 34.29
N ASP A 102 14.59 -0.07 34.41
CA ASP A 102 13.66 -0.53 33.40
C ASP A 102 13.12 0.68 32.62
N GLY A 103 13.95 1.18 31.70
CA GLY A 103 13.48 1.93 30.56
C GLY A 103 12.71 0.94 29.71
N GLU A 104 11.40 0.87 29.92
CA GLU A 104 10.44 0.47 28.90
C GLU A 104 10.74 1.30 27.65
N ASN A 105 11.72 0.84 26.87
CA ASN A 105 11.82 1.13 25.47
C ASN A 105 10.62 0.40 24.90
N ASP A 106 9.49 1.11 24.91
CA ASP A 106 8.47 1.02 23.89
C ASP A 106 9.23 1.28 22.58
N ASP A 107 9.94 0.24 22.12
CA ASP A 107 10.19 0.04 20.71
C ASP A 107 8.78 -0.03 20.13
N GLU A 108 8.23 1.16 19.85
CA GLU A 108 7.32 1.40 18.75
C GLU A 108 8.02 0.75 17.57
N VAL A 109 7.79 -0.56 17.41
CA VAL A 109 8.09 -1.30 16.20
C VAL A 109 7.34 -0.50 15.16
N ASP A 110 8.07 0.32 14.43
CA ASP A 110 7.52 1.21 13.41
C ASP A 110 6.53 0.35 12.62
N GLU A 111 5.27 0.81 12.49
CA GLU A 111 4.28 0.10 11.68
C GLU A 111 4.78 -0.09 10.23
N ASP A 112 5.81 0.67 9.82
CA ASP A 112 6.58 0.51 8.58
C ASP A 112 7.50 -0.74 8.54
N ASP A 113 7.97 -1.26 9.69
CA ASP A 113 8.79 -2.48 9.76
C ASP A 113 7.91 -3.74 9.68
N MET A 114 6.67 -3.69 10.21
CA MET A 114 5.70 -4.79 10.04
C MET A 114 5.15 -4.93 8.62
N LEU A 115 5.32 -3.92 7.75
CA LEU A 115 5.01 -4.00 6.33
C LEU A 115 6.13 -4.66 5.50
N GLN A 116 7.32 -4.88 6.09
CA GLN A 116 8.45 -5.52 5.41
C GLN A 116 8.33 -7.05 5.38
N ASP A 117 7.59 -7.63 6.33
CA ASP A 117 7.41 -9.08 6.49
C ASP A 117 6.14 -9.64 5.84
N ILE A 118 5.40 -8.82 5.09
CA ILE A 118 4.40 -9.38 4.16
C ILE A 118 5.20 -10.08 3.06
N PRO A 119 5.09 -11.42 2.88
CA PRO A 119 5.73 -12.11 1.77
C PRO A 119 5.01 -11.68 0.49
N LEU A 120 5.39 -10.52 -0.03
CA LEU A 120 4.95 -10.05 -1.32
C LEU A 120 5.68 -10.94 -2.32
N THR A 121 4.94 -11.86 -2.93
CA THR A 121 5.44 -12.93 -3.80
C THR A 121 6.23 -12.42 -5.01
N ALA A 122 6.31 -11.11 -5.23
CA ALA A 122 7.13 -10.48 -6.26
C ALA A 122 8.05 -9.41 -5.63
N PRO A 123 9.37 -9.44 -5.92
CA PRO A 123 10.30 -8.42 -5.42
C PRO A 123 9.86 -7.02 -5.90
N LEU A 124 9.68 -6.10 -4.95
CA LEU A 124 9.40 -4.70 -5.27
C LEU A 124 10.69 -4.03 -5.74
N PHE A 125 10.67 -3.42 -6.92
CA PHE A 125 11.78 -2.58 -7.35
C PHE A 125 11.76 -1.28 -6.55
N ARG A 126 12.69 -1.13 -5.59
CA ARG A 126 12.79 0.03 -4.68
C ARG A 126 13.61 1.21 -5.22
N GLY A 127 14.15 1.13 -6.44
CA GLY A 127 14.98 2.18 -7.04
C GLY A 127 14.22 3.36 -7.66
N THR A 128 14.97 4.36 -8.10
CA THR A 128 14.41 5.50 -8.85
C THR A 128 13.97 5.09 -10.26
N LEU A 129 13.13 5.90 -10.92
CA LEU A 129 12.73 5.63 -12.31
C LEU A 129 13.94 5.66 -13.26
N SER A 130 14.93 6.52 -12.98
CA SER A 130 16.18 6.59 -13.74
C SER A 130 17.01 5.32 -13.60
N GLU A 131 17.10 4.76 -12.38
CA GLU A 131 17.76 3.47 -12.13
C GLU A 131 17.05 2.32 -12.82
N LEU A 132 15.71 2.28 -12.78
CA LEU A 132 14.92 1.27 -13.50
C LEU A 132 15.19 1.32 -15.00
N LEU A 133 15.27 2.52 -15.57
CA LEU A 133 15.60 2.71 -16.97
C LEU A 133 17.08 2.43 -17.28
N ALA A 134 18.00 2.64 -16.35
CA ALA A 134 19.41 2.33 -16.54
C ALA A 134 19.75 0.84 -16.36
N SER A 135 18.95 0.09 -15.60
CA SER A 135 19.21 -1.32 -15.30
C SER A 135 19.08 -2.21 -16.54
N ASP A 136 20.10 -3.01 -16.82
CA ASP A 136 20.12 -3.98 -17.94
C ASP A 136 19.35 -5.26 -17.62
N GLU A 137 19.04 -5.51 -16.35
CA GLU A 137 18.27 -6.68 -15.91
C GLU A 137 16.81 -6.59 -16.39
N ILE A 138 16.28 -5.37 -16.48
CA ILE A 138 14.87 -5.11 -16.81
C ILE A 138 14.72 -4.98 -18.33
N ARG A 139 14.33 -6.08 -18.96
CA ARG A 139 14.10 -6.14 -20.42
C ARG A 139 12.74 -5.61 -20.86
N THR A 140 11.70 -5.74 -20.02
CA THR A 140 10.33 -5.38 -20.38
C THR A 140 9.69 -4.55 -19.28
N VAL A 141 9.06 -3.44 -19.66
CA VAL A 141 8.33 -2.54 -18.76
C VAL A 141 6.85 -2.61 -19.10
N VAL A 142 6.03 -2.95 -18.10
CA VAL A 142 4.57 -2.99 -18.22
C VAL A 142 3.98 -1.75 -17.57
N LEU A 143 3.27 -0.93 -18.34
CA LEU A 143 2.55 0.23 -17.84
C LEU A 143 1.07 -0.11 -17.62
N ALA A 144 0.66 -0.11 -16.36
CA ALA A 144 -0.73 -0.29 -15.97
C ALA A 144 -1.55 0.99 -16.20
N LEU A 145 -2.60 0.89 -17.02
CA LEU A 145 -3.56 1.94 -17.34
C LEU A 145 -4.94 1.54 -16.79
N ASP A 146 -5.73 2.46 -16.23
CA ASP A 146 -7.10 2.15 -15.80
C ASP A 146 -8.02 2.03 -17.02
N ALA A 147 -8.72 0.91 -17.17
CA ALA A 147 -9.58 0.63 -18.32
C ALA A 147 -10.74 1.63 -18.50
N ARG A 148 -11.13 2.36 -17.44
CA ARG A 148 -12.19 3.39 -17.50
C ARG A 148 -11.75 4.65 -18.23
N ASP A 149 -10.46 5.00 -18.13
CA ASP A 149 -9.88 6.18 -18.75
C ASP A 149 -8.38 5.97 -19.03
N PRO A 150 -8.01 5.10 -19.99
CA PRO A 150 -6.62 4.75 -20.19
C PRO A 150 -5.77 5.95 -20.66
N GLN A 151 -6.37 6.93 -21.34
CA GLN A 151 -5.66 8.07 -21.90
C GLN A 151 -5.10 9.00 -20.81
N SER A 152 -5.81 9.18 -19.69
CA SER A 152 -5.33 10.00 -18.56
C SER A 152 -4.18 9.37 -17.78
N PHE A 153 -4.05 8.04 -17.82
CA PHE A 153 -2.99 7.31 -17.11
C PHE A 153 -1.73 7.11 -17.95
N ARG A 154 -1.76 7.54 -19.22
CA ARG A 154 -0.60 7.49 -20.10
C ARG A 154 0.45 8.54 -19.76
N SER A 155 1.68 8.26 -20.16
CA SER A 155 2.80 9.18 -19.99
C SER A 155 3.70 9.17 -21.24
N PRO A 156 3.40 10.02 -22.24
CA PRO A 156 4.15 10.06 -23.50
C PRO A 156 5.66 10.25 -23.33
N TRP A 157 6.06 11.02 -22.31
CA TRP A 157 7.47 11.21 -21.97
C TRP A 157 8.16 9.89 -21.59
N LEU A 158 7.52 9.06 -20.77
CA LEU A 158 8.06 7.78 -20.35
C LEU A 158 8.07 6.77 -21.50
N GLU A 159 7.00 6.77 -22.31
CA GLU A 159 6.90 5.95 -23.53
C GLU A 159 8.06 6.26 -24.49
N ALA A 160 8.34 7.54 -24.75
CA ALA A 160 9.46 7.96 -25.60
C ALA A 160 10.83 7.60 -25.00
N GLN A 161 10.98 7.75 -23.68
CA GLN A 161 12.23 7.41 -22.99
C GLN A 161 12.53 5.91 -23.04
N ILE A 162 11.52 5.06 -22.82
CA ILE A 162 11.65 3.60 -22.93
C ILE A 162 11.93 3.20 -24.38
N SER A 163 11.23 3.79 -25.34
CA SER A 163 11.42 3.50 -26.76
C SER A 163 12.78 3.98 -27.30
N SER A 164 13.38 5.01 -26.70
CA SER A 164 14.71 5.49 -27.07
C SER A 164 15.82 4.55 -26.61
N GLN A 165 15.59 3.82 -25.52
CA GLN A 165 16.55 2.85 -24.98
C GLN A 165 16.55 1.57 -25.80
N LYS A 166 17.74 1.15 -26.24
CA LYS A 166 17.92 -0.10 -26.97
C LYS A 166 17.78 -1.27 -26.01
N GLY A 167 16.95 -2.26 -26.36
CA GLY A 167 16.80 -3.51 -25.60
C GLY A 167 15.61 -3.57 -24.66
N LYS A 168 14.95 -2.43 -24.35
CA LYS A 168 13.75 -2.41 -23.51
C LYS A 168 12.48 -2.46 -24.35
N LYS A 169 11.55 -3.31 -23.94
CA LYS A 169 10.21 -3.42 -24.54
C LYS A 169 9.18 -2.75 -23.65
N LEU A 170 8.24 -2.04 -24.27
CA LEU A 170 7.08 -1.45 -23.60
C LEU A 170 5.85 -2.32 -23.85
N VAL A 171 5.01 -2.49 -22.84
CA VAL A 171 3.71 -3.17 -22.92
C VAL A 171 2.69 -2.39 -22.10
N PHE A 172 1.45 -2.31 -22.55
CA PHE A 172 0.35 -1.73 -21.78
C PHE A 172 -0.51 -2.82 -21.13
N ALA A 173 -0.84 -2.63 -19.86
CA ALA A 173 -1.81 -3.45 -19.14
C ALA A 173 -3.05 -2.62 -18.79
N LEU A 174 -4.22 -2.96 -19.33
CA LEU A 174 -5.49 -2.31 -18.99
C LEU A 174 -6.02 -2.93 -17.69
N SER A 175 -5.70 -2.28 -16.56
CA SER A 175 -6.18 -2.64 -15.23
C SER A 175 -7.66 -2.36 -15.02
N ARG A 176 -8.30 -3.17 -14.16
CA ARG A 176 -9.73 -3.04 -13.80
C ARG A 176 -10.67 -3.22 -14.99
N ALA A 177 -10.32 -4.13 -15.91
CA ALA A 177 -11.12 -4.39 -17.11
C ALA A 177 -12.56 -4.86 -16.78
N ASP A 178 -12.79 -5.44 -15.60
CA ASP A 178 -14.10 -5.83 -15.08
C ASP A 178 -15.05 -4.66 -14.79
N MET A 179 -14.51 -3.46 -14.55
CA MET A 179 -15.32 -2.27 -14.26
C MET A 179 -15.94 -1.63 -15.51
N VAL A 180 -15.67 -2.18 -16.69
CA VAL A 180 -16.02 -1.59 -17.97
C VAL A 180 -16.60 -2.68 -18.88
N PRO A 181 -17.63 -2.39 -19.70
CA PRO A 181 -18.15 -3.37 -20.65
C PRO A 181 -17.07 -3.92 -21.60
N LEU A 182 -17.22 -5.17 -22.01
CA LEU A 182 -16.27 -5.88 -22.87
C LEU A 182 -16.02 -5.14 -24.18
N GLU A 183 -17.05 -4.51 -24.75
CA GLU A 183 -16.98 -3.72 -25.97
C GLU A 183 -16.04 -2.54 -25.82
N THR A 184 -16.04 -1.92 -24.64
CA THR A 184 -15.19 -0.75 -24.37
C THR A 184 -13.74 -1.19 -24.14
N VAL A 185 -13.52 -2.31 -23.47
CA VAL A 185 -12.17 -2.89 -23.31
C VAL A 185 -11.58 -3.25 -24.67
N ALA A 186 -12.37 -3.89 -25.55
CA ALA A 186 -11.97 -4.22 -26.92
C ALA A 186 -11.71 -2.97 -27.77
N ALA A 187 -12.55 -1.93 -27.65
CA ALA A 187 -12.35 -0.67 -28.34
C ALA A 187 -11.05 0.02 -27.87
N TRP A 188 -10.78 0.03 -26.56
CA TRP A 188 -9.57 0.60 -26.01
C TRP A 188 -8.31 -0.16 -26.41
N SER A 189 -8.34 -1.50 -26.36
CA SER A 189 -7.19 -2.31 -26.76
C SER A 189 -6.84 -2.07 -28.24
N ALA A 190 -7.85 -2.10 -29.12
CA ALA A 190 -7.66 -1.80 -30.54
C ALA A 190 -7.10 -0.38 -30.75
N HIS A 191 -7.71 0.63 -30.13
CA HIS A 191 -7.27 2.02 -30.28
C HIS A 191 -5.84 2.24 -29.78
N LEU A 192 -5.48 1.68 -28.62
CA LEU A 192 -4.14 1.81 -28.06
C LEU A 192 -3.10 1.09 -28.91
N THR A 193 -3.39 -0.13 -29.36
CA THR A 193 -2.48 -0.88 -30.24
C THR A 193 -2.28 -0.17 -31.58
N THR A 194 -3.34 0.36 -32.21
CA THR A 194 -3.20 1.11 -33.47
C THR A 194 -2.48 2.44 -33.30
N SER A 195 -2.76 3.18 -32.23
CA SER A 195 -2.20 4.53 -32.03
C SER A 195 -0.73 4.52 -31.60
N THR A 196 -0.30 3.50 -30.85
CA THR A 196 1.06 3.44 -30.29
C THR A 196 1.94 2.36 -30.93
N GLY A 197 1.35 1.35 -31.58
CA GLY A 197 2.07 0.17 -32.05
C GLY A 197 2.53 -0.77 -30.93
N VAL A 198 2.09 -0.53 -29.69
CA VAL A 198 2.48 -1.31 -28.50
C VAL A 198 1.43 -2.38 -28.20
N PRO A 199 1.83 -3.60 -27.79
CA PRO A 199 0.88 -4.63 -27.37
C PRO A 199 0.15 -4.22 -26.08
N VAL A 200 -1.15 -4.50 -26.03
CA VAL A 200 -2.05 -4.14 -24.93
C VAL A 200 -2.76 -5.39 -24.43
N PHE A 201 -2.77 -5.61 -23.12
CA PHE A 201 -3.45 -6.75 -22.50
C PHE A 201 -4.41 -6.29 -21.40
N PRO A 202 -5.67 -6.74 -21.38
CA PRO A 202 -6.58 -6.47 -20.28
C PRO A 202 -6.26 -7.35 -19.07
N ILE A 203 -6.24 -6.76 -17.89
CA ILE A 203 -6.09 -7.46 -16.62
C ILE A 203 -7.24 -7.09 -15.69
N SER A 204 -7.75 -8.09 -14.96
CA SER A 204 -8.71 -7.92 -13.89
C SER A 204 -8.25 -8.75 -12.70
N SER A 205 -8.31 -8.15 -11.51
CA SER A 205 -8.06 -8.83 -10.24
C SER A 205 -9.38 -8.79 -9.45
N PRO A 206 -10.21 -9.85 -9.50
CA PRO A 206 -11.44 -9.88 -8.72
C PRO A 206 -11.10 -9.80 -7.23
N SER A 207 -11.74 -8.89 -6.51
CA SER A 207 -11.47 -8.69 -5.08
C SER A 207 -11.82 -9.92 -4.22
N ASP A 208 -12.75 -10.76 -4.67
CA ASP A 208 -13.17 -11.99 -3.97
C ASP A 208 -12.16 -13.15 -4.07
N GLN A 209 -11.17 -13.09 -4.98
CA GLN A 209 -10.15 -14.14 -5.16
C GLN A 209 -8.83 -13.82 -4.44
N LEU A 210 -8.77 -12.74 -3.65
CA LEU A 210 -7.59 -12.34 -2.88
C LEU A 210 -7.36 -13.17 -1.61
N VAL A 211 -7.96 -14.37 -1.50
CA VAL A 211 -7.72 -15.27 -0.36
C VAL A 211 -6.31 -15.88 -0.40
N GLU A 212 -5.63 -15.89 -1.55
CA GLU A 212 -4.21 -16.22 -1.60
C GLU A 212 -3.47 -15.28 -2.55
N ASN A 213 -2.33 -14.77 -2.08
CA ASN A 213 -1.45 -13.84 -2.77
C ASN A 213 -1.03 -14.37 -4.15
N THR A 214 -1.86 -14.13 -5.16
CA THR A 214 -1.52 -14.33 -6.56
C THR A 214 -0.73 -13.10 -7.00
N GLY A 215 0.56 -13.11 -6.61
CA GLY A 215 1.54 -12.15 -7.10
C GLY A 215 1.74 -12.27 -8.62
N ALA A 216 2.79 -11.63 -9.13
CA ALA A 216 3.12 -11.65 -10.55
C ALA A 216 3.37 -13.06 -11.14
N GLU A 217 3.46 -14.10 -10.29
CA GLU A 217 3.66 -15.51 -10.66
C GLU A 217 2.49 -16.07 -11.50
N ALA A 218 1.24 -15.82 -11.13
CA ALA A 218 0.07 -16.29 -11.89
C ALA A 218 0.02 -15.68 -13.30
N LEU A 219 0.53 -14.46 -13.44
CA LEU A 219 0.64 -13.76 -14.72
C LEU A 219 1.78 -14.33 -15.59
N VAL A 220 2.87 -14.82 -14.99
CA VAL A 220 3.94 -15.53 -15.72
C VAL A 220 3.46 -16.89 -16.23
N GLU A 221 2.72 -17.64 -15.41
CA GLU A 221 2.12 -18.93 -15.83
C GLU A 221 1.10 -18.75 -16.95
N GLN A 222 0.27 -17.70 -16.90
CA GLN A 222 -0.67 -17.40 -17.99
C GLN A 222 0.01 -16.91 -19.28
N LEU A 223 1.15 -16.23 -19.19
CA LEU A 223 1.86 -15.69 -20.35
C LEU A 223 2.81 -16.70 -21.02
N ASP A 224 2.95 -17.91 -20.47
CA ASP A 224 3.75 -19.01 -21.03
C ASP A 224 5.18 -18.57 -21.44
N LEU A 225 5.75 -17.64 -20.65
CA LEU A 225 7.04 -17.01 -20.95
C LEU A 225 8.17 -18.01 -20.67
N LYS A 226 8.60 -18.72 -21.72
CA LYS A 226 9.70 -19.69 -21.65
C LYS A 226 10.96 -19.04 -21.06
N GLY A 227 11.39 -19.54 -19.89
CA GLY A 227 12.70 -19.26 -19.30
C GLY A 227 12.75 -18.17 -18.21
N ILE A 228 11.61 -17.68 -17.71
CA ILE A 228 11.55 -16.68 -16.64
C ILE A 228 11.31 -17.39 -15.29
N LYS A 229 12.14 -17.12 -14.27
CA LYS A 229 12.03 -17.70 -12.92
C LYS A 229 11.31 -16.75 -11.96
N LYS A 230 10.86 -17.30 -10.82
CA LYS A 230 10.08 -16.60 -9.77
C LYS A 230 10.66 -15.25 -9.30
N GLY A 231 11.98 -15.06 -9.37
CA GLY A 231 12.66 -13.82 -8.94
C GLY A 231 12.83 -12.75 -10.03
N ASP A 232 12.50 -13.05 -11.29
CA ASP A 232 12.81 -12.18 -12.43
C ASP A 232 11.74 -11.12 -12.69
N VAL A 233 10.65 -11.12 -11.92
CA VAL A 233 9.48 -10.26 -12.15
C VAL A 233 9.28 -9.29 -10.98
N ALA A 234 9.60 -8.03 -11.23
CA ALA A 234 9.40 -6.95 -10.27
C ALA A 234 8.22 -6.08 -10.66
N HIS A 235 7.47 -5.62 -9.65
CA HIS A 235 6.41 -4.62 -9.84
C HIS A 235 6.71 -3.39 -8.99
N ARG A 236 6.15 -2.25 -9.40
CA ARG A 236 6.21 -1.00 -8.65
C ARG A 236 4.84 -0.33 -8.72
N SER A 237 4.14 -0.26 -7.61
CA SER A 237 2.91 0.55 -7.51
C SER A 237 3.26 2.02 -7.36
N ARG A 238 2.36 2.88 -7.83
CA ARG A 238 2.47 4.34 -7.69
C ARG A 238 1.87 4.81 -6.37
#